data_AF-A0AA40F8S1-F1
#
_entry.id   AF-A0AA40F8S1-F1
#
_cell.length_a   1.000
_cell.length_b   1.000
_cell.length_c   1.000
_cell.angle_alpha   90.00
_cell.angle_beta   90.00
_cell.angle_gamma   90.00
#
_symmetry.space_group_name_H-M   'P 1'
#
loop_
_entity.id
_entity.type
_entity.pdbx_description
1 polymer ?
#
loop_
_entity_poly.entity_id
_entity_poly.type
_entity_poly.pdbx_seq_one_letter_code
_entity_poly.pdbx_strand_id
1 'polypeptide(L)'
;MRERITFIQKLGDSIESSALQVSGSQVSGPDVQAVREDRLTVALDELPTELHLLLKGSHELHIRWVSPVAYGTVSPLLARLPPGFHLFFTPGKGVDATSTKLCATLNQTFGNIACSTPAASFTSLPNDRFYHATSFQYFQPLEDLSSFIQYAKTQLCPSGDASCTTRLESLAKVSALDISYDTISHALKVTALWPYQSRPIHAVAHPKVRTELGVLSDEKTPTMEDHELGISGLLTVLGQDTQPSSTMFSFPSRHRDAQSTFSAQFLSPTGLHPTLQLQLSSDKPPMENTFCSPHAYFTLPRSIFADKYQLSDDLFLAAKNLTALRYISQPVDLEAPEYVMKPWGSSVLLELAPPPASAEKGQPWTTEIPLHLRYLLPAHGGYGNVEVPYPAVFWACAAEEGTKFPTNPFERVNLGYDGLFGPRTVFWHVEPRPQTGNRVTSAIRVPVLDLDKAGWVNVGTAAVVLAGFLWVTWKLVSVYLASGYGNAARTPPPAGEKKRQ
;
A
#
# COMPACT_ATOMS: atom_id res chain seq x y z
N MET A 1 -13.83 11.56 -24.94
CA MET A 1 -12.48 11.30 -24.37
C MET A 1 -11.66 12.60 -24.27
N ARG A 2 -10.94 12.79 -23.16
CA ARG A 2 -10.02 13.92 -22.93
C ARG A 2 -8.69 13.43 -22.39
N GLU A 3 -7.61 14.05 -22.82
CA GLU A 3 -6.26 13.76 -22.36
C GLU A 3 -5.60 15.04 -21.83
N ARG A 4 -4.92 14.93 -20.69
CA ARG A 4 -4.09 15.98 -20.13
C ARG A 4 -2.69 15.44 -19.89
N ILE A 5 -1.68 16.12 -20.42
CA ILE A 5 -0.26 15.82 -20.21
C ILE A 5 0.32 17.01 -19.46
N THR A 6 0.71 16.81 -18.20
CA THR A 6 1.23 17.88 -17.36
C THR A 6 2.67 17.57 -16.96
N PHE A 7 3.57 18.51 -17.24
CA PHE A 7 4.92 18.53 -16.70
C PHE A 7 4.93 19.47 -15.50
N ILE A 8 5.29 18.97 -14.31
CA ILE A 8 5.35 19.75 -13.08
C ILE A 8 6.79 19.88 -12.62
N GLN A 9 7.26 21.12 -12.53
CA GLN A 9 8.62 21.51 -12.18
C GLN A 9 8.68 22.05 -10.75
N LYS A 10 9.89 22.19 -10.20
CA LYS A 10 10.08 22.86 -8.91
C LYS A 10 9.97 24.38 -9.08
N LEU A 11 9.73 25.06 -7.96
CA LEU A 11 9.79 26.51 -7.87
C LEU A 11 11.14 27.01 -8.43
N GLY A 12 11.09 27.94 -9.38
CA GLY A 12 12.28 28.53 -10.01
C GLY A 12 12.72 27.87 -11.32
N ASP A 13 12.19 26.70 -11.68
CA ASP A 13 12.54 25.98 -12.92
C ASP A 13 11.59 26.33 -14.09
N SER A 14 10.89 27.47 -14.02
CA SER A 14 9.92 27.88 -15.04
C SER A 14 10.56 28.18 -16.40
N ILE A 15 9.87 27.78 -17.47
CA ILE A 15 10.32 28.02 -18.85
C ILE A 15 9.53 29.17 -19.50
N GLU A 16 10.18 29.89 -20.42
CA GLU A 16 9.52 30.90 -21.24
C GLU A 16 8.62 30.27 -22.33
N SER A 17 7.58 30.99 -22.73
CA SER A 17 6.66 30.53 -23.78
C SER A 17 7.34 30.32 -25.14
N SER A 18 8.38 31.10 -25.42
CA SER A 18 9.21 31.01 -26.63
C SER A 18 9.96 29.67 -26.76
N ALA A 19 10.17 28.97 -25.64
CA ALA A 19 10.86 27.68 -25.60
C ALA A 19 9.98 26.51 -26.08
N LEU A 20 8.65 26.69 -26.12
CA LEU A 20 7.71 25.68 -26.59
C LEU A 20 7.28 25.96 -28.03
N GLN A 21 7.53 25.00 -28.91
CA GLN A 21 7.12 25.04 -30.30
C GLN A 21 5.86 24.20 -30.48
N VAL A 22 4.74 24.85 -30.80
CA VAL A 22 3.46 24.20 -31.11
C VAL A 22 3.30 24.13 -32.63
N SER A 23 3.16 22.92 -33.16
CA SER A 23 2.98 22.64 -34.59
C SER A 23 1.74 21.77 -34.78
N GLY A 24 0.58 22.43 -34.87
CA GLY A 24 -0.71 21.76 -35.03
C GLY A 24 -0.99 20.76 -33.90
N SER A 25 -0.94 19.46 -34.20
CA SER A 25 -1.19 18.37 -33.24
C SER A 25 0.04 17.95 -32.43
N GLN A 26 1.18 18.64 -32.56
CA GLN A 26 2.41 18.29 -31.85
C GLN A 26 2.96 19.49 -31.09
N VAL A 27 3.58 19.22 -29.94
CA VAL A 27 4.40 20.19 -29.23
C VAL A 27 5.78 19.59 -28.91
N SER A 28 6.80 20.43 -29.03
CA SER A 28 8.17 20.13 -28.67
C SER A 28 8.80 21.28 -27.89
N GLY A 29 9.64 20.96 -26.91
CA GLY A 29 10.36 21.93 -26.11
C GLY A 29 11.71 21.37 -25.63
N PRO A 30 12.43 22.11 -24.79
CA PRO A 30 13.70 21.67 -24.22
C PRO A 30 13.52 20.50 -23.25
N ASP A 31 14.65 19.93 -22.82
CA ASP A 31 14.70 19.04 -21.68
C ASP A 31 14.45 19.85 -20.39
N VAL A 32 13.52 19.37 -19.58
CA VAL A 32 13.18 19.98 -18.28
C VAL A 32 13.26 18.96 -17.16
N GLN A 33 13.55 19.42 -15.95
CA GLN A 33 13.45 18.60 -14.74
C GLN A 33 12.01 18.65 -14.24
N ALA A 34 11.28 17.56 -14.48
CA ALA A 34 9.85 17.54 -14.16
C ALA A 34 9.35 16.15 -13.77
N VAL A 35 8.32 16.15 -12.92
CA VAL A 35 7.35 15.06 -12.83
C VAL A 35 6.44 15.16 -14.06
N ARG A 36 6.14 14.04 -14.70
CA ARG A 36 5.15 14.00 -15.79
C ARG A 36 3.91 13.27 -15.31
N GLU A 37 2.75 13.88 -15.49
CA GLU A 37 1.44 13.28 -15.27
C GLU A 37 0.70 13.19 -16.60
N ASP A 38 0.35 11.98 -17.04
CA ASP A 38 -0.57 11.78 -18.16
C ASP A 38 -1.91 11.32 -17.59
N ARG A 39 -2.97 12.08 -17.83
CA ARG A 39 -4.33 11.77 -17.38
C ARG A 39 -5.27 11.61 -18.57
N LEU A 40 -5.80 10.41 -18.74
CA LEU A 40 -6.85 10.11 -19.69
C LEU A 40 -8.20 10.04 -18.96
N THR A 41 -9.21 10.75 -19.49
CA THR A 41 -10.59 10.70 -19.01
C THR A 41 -11.49 10.18 -20.12
N VAL A 42 -12.15 9.06 -19.86
CA VAL A 42 -13.01 8.35 -20.80
C VAL A 42 -14.43 8.31 -20.22
N ALA A 43 -15.42 8.71 -21.01
CA ALA A 43 -16.81 8.63 -20.57
C ALA A 43 -17.26 7.16 -20.50
N LEU A 44 -18.22 6.85 -19.62
CA LEU A 44 -18.64 5.47 -19.37
C LEU A 44 -19.18 4.75 -20.64
N ASP A 45 -19.83 5.50 -21.53
CA ASP A 45 -20.37 5.03 -22.81
C ASP A 45 -19.31 4.82 -23.91
N GLU A 46 -18.11 5.39 -23.74
CA GLU A 46 -16.97 5.21 -24.64
C GLU A 46 -16.15 3.96 -24.31
N LEU A 47 -16.46 3.24 -23.22
CA LEU A 47 -15.70 2.09 -22.76
C LEU A 47 -16.14 0.78 -23.45
N PRO A 48 -15.20 -0.20 -23.59
CA PRO A 48 -15.54 -1.56 -23.99
C PRO A 48 -16.65 -2.16 -23.11
N THR A 49 -17.51 -2.99 -23.70
CA THR A 49 -18.72 -3.53 -23.05
C THR A 49 -18.43 -4.21 -21.71
N GLU A 50 -17.34 -4.96 -21.61
CA GLU A 50 -16.95 -5.64 -20.38
C GLU A 50 -16.64 -4.66 -19.23
N LEU A 51 -15.79 -3.66 -19.50
CA LEU A 51 -15.45 -2.62 -18.52
C LEU A 51 -16.68 -1.78 -18.16
N HIS A 52 -17.50 -1.43 -19.14
CA HIS A 52 -18.75 -0.71 -18.91
C HIS A 52 -19.68 -1.48 -17.94
N LEU A 53 -19.86 -2.80 -18.14
CA LEU A 53 -20.68 -3.62 -17.26
C LEU A 53 -20.10 -3.73 -15.83
N LEU A 54 -18.78 -3.87 -15.70
CA LEU A 54 -18.11 -3.92 -14.40
C LEU A 54 -18.27 -2.60 -13.63
N LEU A 55 -18.02 -1.48 -14.28
CA LEU A 55 -18.11 -0.14 -13.68
C LEU A 55 -19.57 0.23 -13.36
N LYS A 56 -20.53 -0.17 -14.18
CA LYS A 56 -21.96 0.02 -13.89
C LYS A 56 -22.40 -0.74 -12.62
N GLY A 57 -21.76 -1.87 -12.32
CA GLY A 57 -21.97 -2.62 -11.07
C GLY A 57 -21.20 -2.07 -9.86
N SER A 58 -20.40 -1.02 -10.04
CA SER A 58 -19.58 -0.43 -8.97
C SER A 58 -20.14 0.95 -8.60
N HIS A 59 -20.21 1.27 -7.30
CA HIS A 59 -20.46 2.64 -6.86
C HIS A 59 -19.19 3.48 -6.97
N GLU A 60 -18.07 2.88 -6.54
CA GLU A 60 -16.72 3.44 -6.62
C GLU A 60 -15.72 2.30 -6.87
N LEU A 61 -14.75 2.55 -7.73
CA LEU A 61 -13.64 1.63 -8.00
C LEU A 61 -12.37 2.45 -8.23
N HIS A 62 -11.39 2.29 -7.33
CA HIS A 62 -10.09 2.94 -7.45
C HIS A 62 -8.99 1.89 -7.37
N ILE A 63 -8.29 1.70 -8.47
CA ILE A 63 -7.07 0.88 -8.54
C ILE A 63 -5.89 1.83 -8.50
N ARG A 64 -4.88 1.48 -7.70
CA ARG A 64 -3.65 2.24 -7.53
C ARG A 64 -2.48 1.26 -7.59
N TRP A 65 -1.48 1.57 -8.36
CA TRP A 65 -0.19 0.89 -8.29
C TRP A 65 0.89 1.91 -7.98
N VAL A 66 1.79 1.57 -7.07
CA VAL A 66 2.95 2.39 -6.70
C VAL A 66 4.20 1.53 -6.81
N SER A 67 5.20 2.05 -7.50
CA SER A 67 6.47 1.35 -7.74
C SER A 67 7.19 1.01 -6.43
N PRO A 68 7.80 -0.19 -6.30
CA PRO A 68 8.66 -0.54 -5.17
C PRO A 68 10.02 0.17 -5.22
N VAL A 69 10.31 0.95 -6.26
CA VAL A 69 11.54 1.74 -6.40
C VAL A 69 11.31 3.16 -5.88
N ALA A 70 12.22 3.66 -5.06
CA ALA A 70 12.24 5.01 -4.54
C ALA A 70 12.23 6.03 -5.68
N TYR A 71 11.38 7.06 -5.54
CA TYR A 71 11.28 8.11 -6.53
C TYR A 71 11.00 9.49 -5.91
N GLY A 72 11.58 10.51 -6.54
CA GLY A 72 11.28 11.91 -6.26
C GLY A 72 9.98 12.35 -6.93
N THR A 73 9.25 13.24 -6.26
CA THR A 73 8.07 13.94 -6.78
C THR A 73 8.08 15.39 -6.29
N VAL A 74 7.13 16.21 -6.75
CA VAL A 74 7.04 17.64 -6.40
C VAL A 74 5.60 18.02 -6.10
N SER A 75 5.40 19.14 -5.39
CA SER A 75 4.09 19.78 -5.21
C SER A 75 3.45 20.05 -6.58
N PRO A 76 2.15 19.80 -6.78
CA PRO A 76 1.13 19.29 -5.84
C PRO A 76 1.01 17.75 -5.77
N LEU A 77 1.88 17.00 -6.46
CA LEU A 77 1.80 15.54 -6.65
C LEU A 77 2.51 14.76 -5.52
N LEU A 78 2.21 15.15 -4.28
CA LEU A 78 2.90 14.67 -3.07
C LEU A 78 2.18 13.52 -2.35
N ALA A 79 0.95 13.20 -2.73
CA ALA A 79 0.16 12.14 -2.11
C ALA A 79 0.77 10.75 -2.38
N ARG A 80 1.08 10.00 -1.32
CA ARG A 80 1.78 8.72 -1.38
C ARG A 80 0.95 7.56 -0.79
N LEU A 81 1.21 6.36 -1.28
CA LEU A 81 0.76 5.09 -0.71
C LEU A 81 1.98 4.18 -0.53
N PRO A 82 1.92 3.18 0.37
CA PRO A 82 2.88 2.10 0.40
C PRO A 82 3.02 1.44 -1.00
N PRO A 83 4.22 1.00 -1.43
CA PRO A 83 4.40 0.39 -2.74
C PRO A 83 3.62 -0.92 -2.92
N GLY A 84 3.18 -1.18 -4.15
CA GLY A 84 2.39 -2.36 -4.53
C GLY A 84 1.06 -2.00 -5.20
N PHE A 85 0.21 -3.02 -5.38
CA PHE A 85 -1.13 -2.92 -5.94
C PHE A 85 -2.15 -2.70 -4.83
N HIS A 86 -2.93 -1.63 -4.92
CA HIS A 86 -4.05 -1.32 -4.03
C HIS A 86 -5.34 -1.21 -4.82
N LEU A 87 -6.42 -1.65 -4.20
CA LEU A 87 -7.76 -1.48 -4.73
C LEU A 87 -8.71 -1.05 -3.62
N PHE A 88 -9.45 0.02 -3.89
CA PHE A 88 -10.48 0.57 -3.05
C PHE A 88 -11.81 0.46 -3.78
N PHE A 89 -12.80 -0.18 -3.15
CA PHE A 89 -14.02 -0.60 -3.84
C PHE A 89 -15.27 -0.43 -2.98
N THR A 90 -16.30 0.14 -3.61
CA THR A 90 -17.66 0.20 -3.07
C THR A 90 -18.61 -0.45 -4.08
N PRO A 91 -19.24 -1.59 -3.76
CA PRO A 91 -20.17 -2.25 -4.67
C PRO A 91 -21.42 -1.39 -4.93
N GLY A 92 -21.97 -1.49 -6.14
CA GLY A 92 -23.25 -0.85 -6.48
C GLY A 92 -24.43 -1.46 -5.71
N LYS A 93 -25.54 -0.73 -5.63
CA LYS A 93 -26.77 -1.23 -4.97
C LYS A 93 -27.22 -2.55 -5.62
N GLY A 94 -27.41 -3.58 -4.80
CA GLY A 94 -27.84 -4.91 -5.24
C GLY A 94 -26.73 -5.79 -5.85
N VAL A 95 -25.48 -5.34 -5.82
CA VAL A 95 -24.32 -6.16 -6.22
C VAL A 95 -23.79 -6.93 -5.02
N ASP A 96 -23.70 -8.24 -5.17
CA ASP A 96 -23.18 -9.13 -4.15
C ASP A 96 -21.65 -9.08 -4.13
N ALA A 97 -21.07 -8.74 -2.96
CA ALA A 97 -19.64 -8.77 -2.70
C ALA A 97 -19.04 -10.19 -2.77
N THR A 98 -19.85 -11.23 -2.89
CA THR A 98 -19.40 -12.61 -3.19
C THR A 98 -19.19 -12.87 -4.69
N SER A 99 -19.49 -11.92 -5.57
CA SER A 99 -19.24 -12.05 -7.00
C SER A 99 -17.74 -12.20 -7.32
N THR A 100 -17.38 -13.20 -8.12
CA THR A 100 -16.01 -13.44 -8.58
C THR A 100 -15.58 -12.54 -9.74
N LYS A 101 -16.52 -11.84 -10.38
CA LYS A 101 -16.28 -11.07 -11.62
C LYS A 101 -15.15 -10.06 -11.48
N LEU A 102 -15.16 -9.25 -10.42
CA LEU A 102 -14.13 -8.25 -10.19
C LEU A 102 -12.75 -8.90 -10.09
N CYS A 103 -12.61 -9.94 -9.27
CA CYS A 103 -11.32 -10.59 -9.05
C CYS A 103 -10.82 -11.38 -10.26
N ALA A 104 -11.73 -11.96 -11.05
CA ALA A 104 -11.39 -12.56 -12.33
C ALA A 104 -10.85 -11.53 -13.33
N THR A 105 -11.51 -10.37 -13.48
CA THR A 105 -11.04 -9.28 -14.35
C THR A 105 -9.70 -8.72 -13.87
N LEU A 106 -9.50 -8.57 -12.56
CA LEU A 106 -8.22 -8.13 -12.00
C LEU A 106 -7.09 -9.12 -12.31
N ASN A 107 -7.35 -10.42 -12.15
CA ASN A 107 -6.36 -11.45 -12.45
C ASN A 107 -6.00 -11.50 -13.94
N GLN A 108 -6.99 -11.32 -14.83
CA GLN A 108 -6.75 -11.22 -16.27
C GLN A 108 -5.97 -9.96 -16.65
N THR A 109 -6.23 -8.84 -15.97
CA THR A 109 -5.68 -7.52 -16.32
C THR A 109 -4.28 -7.31 -15.73
N PHE A 110 -4.07 -7.66 -14.46
CA PHE A 110 -2.82 -7.40 -13.72
C PHE A 110 -1.98 -8.66 -13.50
N GLY A 111 -2.42 -9.83 -13.98
CA GLY A 111 -1.76 -11.11 -13.73
C GLY A 111 -2.10 -11.66 -12.36
N ASN A 112 -1.19 -12.41 -11.72
CA ASN A 112 -1.35 -13.20 -10.49
C ASN A 112 -1.89 -12.43 -9.24
N ILE A 113 -3.11 -11.91 -9.30
CA ILE A 113 -3.82 -11.27 -8.19
C ILE A 113 -4.52 -12.38 -7.40
N ALA A 114 -4.07 -12.60 -6.17
CA ALA A 114 -4.60 -13.59 -5.26
C ALA A 114 -5.90 -13.10 -4.59
N CYS A 115 -6.91 -12.76 -5.41
CA CYS A 115 -8.26 -12.47 -4.96
C CYS A 115 -9.23 -13.56 -5.44
N SER A 116 -10.12 -14.00 -4.54
CA SER A 116 -11.25 -14.88 -4.86
C SER A 116 -12.54 -14.08 -5.07
N THR A 117 -13.02 -13.42 -4.02
CA THR A 117 -14.17 -12.51 -4.02
C THR A 117 -13.88 -11.33 -3.10
N PRO A 118 -14.49 -10.15 -3.33
CA PRO A 118 -14.35 -9.02 -2.40
C PRO A 118 -14.67 -9.39 -0.95
N ALA A 119 -15.76 -10.12 -0.71
CA ALA A 119 -16.18 -10.49 0.65
C ALA A 119 -15.17 -11.40 1.40
N ALA A 120 -14.41 -12.24 0.69
CA ALA A 120 -13.48 -13.17 1.31
C ALA A 120 -12.04 -12.63 1.39
N SER A 121 -11.63 -11.89 0.36
CA SER A 121 -10.24 -11.46 0.19
C SER A 121 -9.98 -10.03 0.64
N PHE A 122 -10.99 -9.16 0.71
CA PHE A 122 -10.82 -7.74 1.03
C PHE A 122 -11.05 -7.49 2.52
N THR A 123 -10.57 -6.34 3.01
CA THR A 123 -10.83 -5.84 4.37
C THR A 123 -11.81 -4.69 4.31
N SER A 124 -12.71 -4.60 5.29
CA SER A 124 -13.67 -3.49 5.37
C SER A 124 -13.03 -2.22 5.91
N LEU A 125 -13.35 -1.10 5.30
CA LEU A 125 -13.00 0.24 5.78
C LEU A 125 -14.15 0.84 6.59
N PRO A 126 -13.88 1.76 7.53
CA PRO A 126 -14.94 2.43 8.29
C PRO A 126 -15.79 3.33 7.39
N ASN A 127 -17.05 2.95 7.17
CA ASN A 127 -17.99 3.71 6.34
C ASN A 127 -18.71 4.85 7.09
N ASP A 128 -18.67 4.84 8.42
CA ASP A 128 -19.56 5.67 9.25
C ASP A 128 -18.99 7.04 9.62
N ARG A 129 -17.73 7.33 9.29
CA ARG A 129 -17.08 8.57 9.76
C ARG A 129 -17.08 9.69 8.73
N PHE A 130 -16.91 9.40 7.44
CA PHE A 130 -16.85 10.43 6.39
C PHE A 130 -17.43 9.94 5.06
N TYR A 131 -18.27 10.76 4.42
CA TYR A 131 -19.08 10.48 3.22
C TYR A 131 -18.29 10.17 1.91
N HIS A 132 -16.98 10.00 1.98
CA HIS A 132 -16.09 9.82 0.83
C HIS A 132 -15.11 8.66 1.00
N ALA A 133 -15.38 7.72 1.92
CA ALA A 133 -14.55 6.53 2.09
C ALA A 133 -15.15 5.34 1.34
N THR A 134 -14.32 4.64 0.57
CA THR A 134 -14.72 3.37 -0.05
C THR A 134 -14.98 2.30 1.00
N SER A 135 -15.84 1.33 0.70
CA SER A 135 -16.21 0.29 1.68
C SER A 135 -15.16 -0.80 1.90
N PHE A 136 -14.38 -1.14 0.89
CA PHE A 136 -13.41 -2.23 0.96
C PHE A 136 -12.04 -1.80 0.46
N GLN A 137 -11.01 -2.41 1.04
CA GLN A 137 -9.62 -2.31 0.61
C GLN A 137 -9.04 -3.69 0.30
N TYR A 138 -8.27 -3.76 -0.78
CA TYR A 138 -7.41 -4.87 -1.13
C TYR A 138 -6.00 -4.40 -1.39
N PHE A 139 -5.01 -5.20 -1.02
CA PHE A 139 -3.62 -4.95 -1.37
C PHE A 139 -2.90 -6.24 -1.74
N GLN A 140 -1.95 -6.13 -2.66
CA GLN A 140 -0.97 -7.17 -2.93
C GLN A 140 0.36 -6.53 -3.33
N PRO A 141 1.51 -7.09 -2.90
CA PRO A 141 2.78 -6.77 -3.51
C PRO A 141 2.73 -7.05 -5.03
N LEU A 142 3.09 -6.04 -5.83
CA LEU A 142 3.16 -6.15 -7.28
C LEU A 142 4.37 -5.38 -7.77
N GLU A 143 5.36 -6.09 -8.31
CA GLU A 143 6.68 -5.56 -8.67
C GLU A 143 6.59 -4.54 -9.81
N ASP A 144 5.85 -4.88 -10.86
CA ASP A 144 5.76 -4.10 -12.09
C ASP A 144 4.39 -4.23 -12.76
N LEU A 145 4.19 -3.44 -13.82
CA LEU A 145 2.96 -3.39 -14.60
C LEU A 145 3.03 -4.25 -15.88
N SER A 146 3.97 -5.20 -16.01
CA SER A 146 4.20 -5.93 -17.27
C SER A 146 2.94 -6.66 -17.76
N SER A 147 2.23 -7.35 -16.87
CA SER A 147 0.97 -8.02 -17.18
C SER A 147 -0.11 -7.04 -17.67
N PHE A 148 -0.22 -5.89 -17.00
CA PHE A 148 -1.15 -4.82 -17.38
C PHE A 148 -0.82 -4.24 -18.75
N ILE A 149 0.46 -3.96 -19.00
CA ILE A 149 0.95 -3.43 -20.27
C ILE A 149 0.66 -4.43 -21.39
N GLN A 150 0.93 -5.72 -21.19
CA GLN A 150 0.66 -6.76 -22.17
C GLN A 150 -0.85 -6.91 -22.45
N TYR A 151 -1.66 -6.91 -21.40
CA TYR A 151 -3.12 -6.94 -21.52
C TYR A 151 -3.62 -5.72 -22.32
N ALA A 152 -3.21 -4.52 -21.93
CA ALA A 152 -3.60 -3.28 -22.58
C ALA A 152 -3.17 -3.23 -24.06
N LYS A 153 -1.97 -3.71 -24.40
CA LYS A 153 -1.52 -3.81 -25.80
C LYS A 153 -2.43 -4.71 -26.62
N THR A 154 -2.80 -5.85 -26.07
CA THR A 154 -3.62 -6.85 -26.76
C THR A 154 -5.06 -6.37 -26.95
N GLN A 155 -5.61 -5.66 -25.97
CA GLN A 155 -7.02 -5.26 -25.96
C GLN A 155 -7.29 -3.88 -26.55
N LEU A 156 -6.34 -2.94 -26.45
CA LEU A 156 -6.57 -1.53 -26.76
C LEU A 156 -5.86 -1.06 -28.02
N CYS A 157 -4.73 -1.67 -28.40
CA CYS A 157 -3.99 -1.24 -29.59
C CYS A 157 -4.46 -1.99 -30.85
N PRO A 158 -4.89 -1.28 -31.91
CA PRO A 158 -5.16 -1.89 -33.20
C PRO A 158 -3.90 -2.59 -33.76
N SER A 159 -4.10 -3.65 -34.56
CA SER A 159 -2.99 -4.35 -35.21
C SER A 159 -2.17 -3.40 -36.09
N GLY A 160 -0.87 -3.26 -35.77
CA GLY A 160 0.06 -2.41 -36.50
C GLY A 160 0.21 -0.97 -35.99
N ASP A 161 -0.50 -0.58 -34.91
CA ASP A 161 -0.29 0.74 -34.29
C ASP A 161 0.94 0.73 -33.35
N ALA A 162 2.09 1.03 -33.94
CA ALA A 162 3.36 1.14 -33.21
C ALA A 162 3.37 2.30 -32.20
N SER A 163 2.60 3.36 -32.43
CA SER A 163 2.52 4.52 -31.52
C SER A 163 1.79 4.16 -30.24
N CYS A 164 0.63 3.48 -30.36
CA CYS A 164 -0.11 2.95 -29.22
C CYS A 164 0.75 1.98 -28.39
N THR A 165 1.45 1.07 -29.06
CA THR A 165 2.31 0.07 -28.40
C THR A 165 3.44 0.74 -27.63
N THR A 166 4.15 1.68 -28.25
CA THR A 166 5.26 2.43 -27.61
C THR A 166 4.76 3.24 -26.42
N ARG A 167 3.57 3.84 -26.54
CA ARG A 167 2.96 4.57 -25.44
C ARG A 167 2.65 3.67 -24.24
N LEU A 168 2.10 2.48 -24.46
CA LEU A 168 1.87 1.53 -23.37
C LEU A 168 3.17 0.98 -22.77
N GLU A 169 4.21 0.79 -23.57
CA GLU A 169 5.54 0.41 -23.07
C GLU A 169 6.15 1.45 -22.13
N SER A 170 5.86 2.74 -22.37
CA SER A 170 6.33 3.82 -21.51
C SER A 170 5.81 3.72 -20.07
N LEU A 171 4.71 2.99 -19.84
CA LEU A 171 4.17 2.71 -18.51
C LEU A 171 5.10 1.83 -17.66
N ALA A 172 6.04 1.11 -18.26
CA ALA A 172 7.05 0.36 -17.49
C ALA A 172 7.97 1.28 -16.67
N LYS A 173 7.99 2.59 -16.97
CA LYS A 173 8.84 3.60 -16.30
C LYS A 173 8.06 4.51 -15.35
N VAL A 174 6.77 4.24 -15.12
CA VAL A 174 5.96 5.05 -14.20
C VAL A 174 6.33 4.76 -12.75
N SER A 175 6.20 5.77 -11.89
CA SER A 175 6.28 5.61 -10.44
C SER A 175 4.91 5.29 -9.83
N ALA A 176 3.82 5.68 -10.48
CA ALA A 176 2.48 5.32 -10.07
C ALA A 176 1.50 5.23 -11.26
N LEU A 177 0.48 4.37 -11.12
CA LEU A 177 -0.65 4.25 -12.03
C LEU A 177 -1.95 4.24 -11.22
N ASP A 178 -2.85 5.17 -11.52
CA ASP A 178 -4.11 5.36 -10.83
C ASP A 178 -5.27 5.21 -11.82
N ILE A 179 -6.17 4.25 -11.59
CA ILE A 179 -7.40 4.07 -12.35
C ILE A 179 -8.57 4.34 -11.40
N SER A 180 -9.40 5.33 -11.70
CA SER A 180 -10.50 5.78 -10.84
C SER A 180 -11.81 5.83 -11.60
N TYR A 181 -12.85 5.29 -10.99
CA TYR A 181 -14.23 5.47 -11.40
C TYR A 181 -15.10 5.73 -10.18
N ASP A 182 -16.03 6.65 -10.33
CA ASP A 182 -17.06 6.95 -9.34
C ASP A 182 -18.38 7.27 -10.05
N THR A 183 -19.49 6.95 -9.41
CA THR A 183 -20.82 7.18 -9.99
C THR A 183 -21.22 8.65 -10.09
N ILE A 184 -20.50 9.58 -9.45
CA ILE A 184 -20.80 11.02 -9.53
C ILE A 184 -20.24 11.60 -10.84
N SER A 185 -19.01 11.24 -11.19
CA SER A 185 -18.34 11.74 -12.39
C SER A 185 -18.71 10.99 -13.67
N HIS A 186 -19.27 9.78 -13.55
CA HIS A 186 -19.65 8.92 -14.69
C HIS A 186 -18.53 8.75 -15.73
N ALA A 187 -17.27 8.82 -15.29
CA ALA A 187 -16.10 8.77 -16.16
C ALA A 187 -15.00 7.93 -15.51
N LEU A 188 -14.30 7.15 -16.34
CA LEU A 188 -13.07 6.46 -15.96
C LEU A 188 -11.89 7.41 -16.16
N LYS A 189 -11.13 7.63 -15.10
CA LYS A 189 -9.90 8.44 -15.10
C LYS A 189 -8.70 7.52 -14.94
N VAL A 190 -7.77 7.54 -15.88
CA VAL A 190 -6.50 6.82 -15.83
C VAL A 190 -5.38 7.85 -15.75
N THR A 191 -4.64 7.85 -14.66
CA THR A 191 -3.53 8.78 -14.41
C THR A 191 -2.24 7.98 -14.26
N ALA A 192 -1.26 8.25 -15.11
CA ALA A 192 0.08 7.70 -15.03
C ALA A 192 1.05 8.79 -14.59
N LEU A 193 1.89 8.49 -13.60
CA LEU A 193 2.86 9.41 -13.03
C LEU A 193 4.27 8.90 -13.30
N TRP A 194 5.12 9.72 -13.89
CA TRP A 194 6.55 9.45 -14.01
C TRP A 194 7.32 10.32 -13.02
N PRO A 195 8.43 9.79 -12.45
CA PRO A 195 9.15 10.44 -11.37
C PRO A 195 9.82 11.74 -11.79
N TYR A 196 10.21 12.57 -10.82
CA TYR A 196 10.97 13.80 -11.06
C TYR A 196 12.33 13.48 -11.69
N GLN A 197 12.51 13.81 -12.96
CA GLN A 197 13.75 13.56 -13.71
C GLN A 197 13.82 14.48 -14.93
N SER A 198 15.01 14.56 -15.54
CA SER A 198 15.21 15.23 -16.83
C SER A 198 14.42 14.51 -17.92
N ARG A 199 13.60 15.24 -18.66
CA ARG A 199 12.81 14.71 -19.78
C ARG A 199 12.56 15.77 -20.85
N PRO A 200 12.54 15.38 -22.13
CA PRO A 200 12.12 16.27 -23.19
C PRO A 200 10.63 16.58 -23.08
N ILE A 201 10.26 17.84 -23.31
CA ILE A 201 8.87 18.21 -23.52
C ILE A 201 8.49 17.79 -24.93
N HIS A 202 7.72 16.72 -25.03
CA HIS A 202 7.18 16.23 -26.30
C HIS A 202 5.82 15.57 -26.08
N ALA A 203 4.85 15.96 -26.91
CA ALA A 203 3.56 15.31 -26.97
C ALA A 203 2.96 15.43 -28.38
N VAL A 204 2.19 14.40 -28.76
CA VAL A 204 1.44 14.34 -30.01
C VAL A 204 -0.02 14.02 -29.67
N ALA A 205 -0.92 14.86 -30.13
CA ALA A 205 -2.35 14.68 -29.95
C ALA A 205 -2.90 13.60 -30.89
N HIS A 206 -3.82 12.80 -30.37
CA HIS A 206 -4.55 11.85 -31.19
C HIS A 206 -5.76 12.54 -31.86
N PRO A 207 -6.07 12.31 -33.15
CA PRO A 207 -7.08 13.11 -33.88
C PRO A 207 -8.49 13.14 -33.28
N LYS A 208 -8.87 12.12 -32.49
CA LYS A 208 -10.19 11.99 -31.85
C LYS A 208 -10.19 12.36 -30.36
N VAL A 209 -9.06 12.80 -29.82
CA VAL A 209 -8.89 13.08 -28.39
C VAL A 209 -8.45 14.53 -28.24
N ARG A 210 -9.17 15.28 -27.41
CA ARG A 210 -8.72 16.62 -27.02
C ARG A 210 -7.56 16.48 -26.04
N THR A 211 -6.36 16.85 -26.48
CA THR A 211 -5.12 16.77 -25.70
C THR A 211 -4.72 18.16 -25.20
N GLU A 212 -4.74 18.34 -23.89
CA GLU A 212 -4.24 19.53 -23.21
C GLU A 212 -2.83 19.24 -22.70
N LEU A 213 -1.89 20.14 -22.97
CA LEU A 213 -0.55 20.08 -22.41
C LEU A 213 -0.31 21.26 -21.48
N GLY A 214 0.20 20.96 -20.28
CA GLY A 214 0.63 21.95 -19.31
C GLY A 214 2.09 21.78 -18.93
N VAL A 215 2.83 22.88 -18.87
CA VAL A 215 4.16 22.94 -18.24
C VAL A 215 4.05 23.91 -17.09
N LEU A 216 4.00 23.38 -15.88
CA LEU A 216 3.57 24.07 -14.67
C LEU A 216 4.67 24.00 -13.62
N SER A 217 4.74 25.04 -12.79
CA SER A 217 5.67 25.14 -11.66
C SER A 217 4.90 25.58 -10.42
N ASP A 218 5.39 25.16 -9.25
CA ASP A 218 4.93 25.69 -7.97
C ASP A 218 5.22 27.20 -7.91
N GLU A 219 4.28 27.99 -7.39
CA GLU A 219 4.35 29.44 -7.30
C GLU A 219 3.79 29.87 -5.94
N LYS A 220 4.50 30.76 -5.25
CA LYS A 220 4.04 31.29 -3.96
C LYS A 220 3.99 32.80 -4.00
N THR A 221 2.78 33.37 -3.92
CA THR A 221 2.61 34.82 -3.83
C THR A 221 2.24 35.27 -2.40
N PRO A 222 2.55 36.52 -2.03
CA PRO A 222 2.22 37.04 -0.69
C PRO A 222 0.71 37.14 -0.41
N THR A 223 -0.13 37.07 -1.44
CA THR A 223 -1.59 37.21 -1.34
C THR A 223 -2.31 35.88 -1.16
N MET A 224 -1.59 34.76 -1.20
CA MET A 224 -2.18 33.42 -1.06
C MET A 224 -2.41 33.06 0.39
N GLU A 225 -3.54 32.41 0.65
CA GLU A 225 -3.86 31.88 1.96
C GLU A 225 -2.94 30.69 2.28
N ASP A 226 -2.65 30.49 3.56
CA ASP A 226 -1.67 29.49 3.99
C ASP A 226 -2.02 28.07 3.55
N HIS A 227 -3.30 27.75 3.30
CA HIS A 227 -3.78 26.44 2.87
C HIS A 227 -3.89 26.25 1.34
N GLU A 228 -3.64 27.30 0.56
CA GLU A 228 -3.60 27.25 -0.90
C GLU A 228 -2.22 26.84 -1.43
N LEU A 229 -2.22 26.20 -2.60
CA LEU A 229 -1.04 25.99 -3.44
C LEU A 229 -1.20 26.79 -4.72
N GLY A 230 -0.14 27.46 -5.15
CA GLY A 230 -0.13 28.30 -6.33
C GLY A 230 0.58 27.57 -7.44
N ILE A 231 0.00 27.63 -8.64
CA ILE A 231 0.62 27.06 -9.82
C ILE A 231 0.62 28.11 -10.91
N SER A 232 1.80 28.31 -11.51
CA SER A 232 2.00 29.16 -12.66
C SER A 232 2.62 28.34 -13.79
N GLY A 233 2.42 28.75 -15.04
CA GLY A 233 3.06 28.10 -16.17
C GLY A 233 2.34 28.29 -17.49
N LEU A 234 2.56 27.35 -18.40
CA LEU A 234 2.09 27.40 -19.78
C LEU A 234 1.07 26.30 -20.04
N LEU A 235 -0.06 26.65 -20.66
CA LEU A 235 -1.08 25.72 -21.12
C LEU A 235 -1.27 25.85 -22.62
N THR A 236 -1.44 24.73 -23.31
CA THR A 236 -1.79 24.70 -24.74
C THR A 236 -2.69 23.52 -25.04
N VAL A 237 -3.67 23.72 -25.91
CA VAL A 237 -4.55 22.69 -26.43
C VAL A 237 -4.08 22.33 -27.85
N LEU A 238 -3.55 21.12 -27.99
CA LEU A 238 -2.97 20.67 -29.26
C LEU A 238 -4.05 20.56 -30.34
N GLY A 239 -3.75 21.08 -31.54
CA GLY A 239 -4.66 21.16 -32.67
C GLY A 239 -5.65 22.33 -32.63
N GLN A 240 -5.70 23.09 -31.53
CA GLN A 240 -6.57 24.27 -31.37
C GLN A 240 -5.76 25.55 -31.23
N ASP A 241 -4.75 25.53 -30.35
CA ASP A 241 -3.94 26.70 -30.07
C ASP A 241 -2.69 26.75 -30.96
N THR A 242 -2.31 27.96 -31.38
CA THR A 242 -1.07 28.19 -32.14
C THR A 242 0.13 28.51 -31.26
N GLN A 243 -0.11 28.95 -30.02
CA GLN A 243 0.93 29.31 -29.05
C GLN A 243 0.49 28.92 -27.62
N PRO A 244 1.43 28.64 -26.70
CA PRO A 244 1.09 28.41 -25.30
C PRO A 244 0.56 29.69 -24.62
N SER A 245 -0.46 29.52 -23.79
CA SER A 245 -1.01 30.58 -22.94
C SER A 245 -0.38 30.54 -21.55
N SER A 246 0.04 31.70 -21.04
CA SER A 246 0.47 31.81 -19.63
C SER A 246 -0.73 31.74 -18.71
N THR A 247 -0.65 30.93 -17.68
CA THR A 247 -1.70 30.76 -16.66
C THR A 247 -1.12 30.86 -15.27
N MET A 248 -1.94 31.33 -14.34
CA MET A 248 -1.66 31.30 -12.92
C MET A 248 -2.97 31.08 -12.18
N PHE A 249 -2.99 30.13 -11.26
CA PHE A 249 -4.15 29.83 -10.44
C PHE A 249 -3.71 29.26 -9.09
N SER A 250 -4.50 29.52 -8.05
CA SER A 250 -4.34 28.89 -6.75
C SER A 250 -5.49 27.93 -6.47
N PHE A 251 -5.23 26.93 -5.64
CA PHE A 251 -6.27 26.04 -5.14
C PHE A 251 -5.90 25.48 -3.76
N PRO A 252 -6.90 25.20 -2.91
CA PRO A 252 -6.67 24.51 -1.65
C PRO A 252 -6.17 23.08 -1.90
N SER A 253 -5.12 22.68 -1.19
CA SER A 253 -4.58 21.32 -1.26
C SER A 253 -4.27 20.77 0.12
N ARG A 254 -4.76 19.55 0.37
CA ARG A 254 -4.52 18.83 1.61
C ARG A 254 -3.18 18.08 1.64
N HIS A 255 -2.47 17.95 0.51
CA HIS A 255 -1.22 17.19 0.45
C HIS A 255 -0.04 18.13 0.26
N ARG A 256 0.90 18.09 1.21
CA ARG A 256 2.03 19.01 1.31
C ARG A 256 3.34 18.30 1.62
N ASP A 257 4.44 19.01 1.46
CA ASP A 257 5.78 18.48 1.66
C ASP A 257 6.27 18.83 3.07
N ALA A 258 6.53 17.82 3.90
CA ALA A 258 7.09 18.03 5.23
C ALA A 258 8.58 18.41 5.21
N GLN A 259 9.21 18.47 4.04
CA GLN A 259 10.63 18.78 3.84
C GLN A 259 11.55 17.91 4.72
N SER A 260 11.14 16.66 4.92
CA SER A 260 11.83 15.68 5.76
C SER A 260 11.79 14.31 5.09
N THR A 261 12.66 13.43 5.55
CA THR A 261 12.85 12.11 4.95
C THR A 261 12.78 11.03 6.02
N PHE A 262 12.47 9.80 5.62
CA PHE A 262 12.52 8.66 6.52
C PHE A 262 13.04 7.41 5.81
N SER A 263 13.57 6.48 6.59
CA SER A 263 13.95 5.14 6.15
C SER A 263 13.32 4.08 7.06
N ALA A 264 13.14 2.86 6.55
CA ALA A 264 12.57 1.76 7.32
C ALA A 264 13.46 0.52 7.19
N GLN A 265 13.74 -0.16 8.30
CA GLN A 265 14.55 -1.39 8.29
C GLN A 265 14.16 -2.32 9.44
N PHE A 266 14.32 -3.62 9.24
CA PHE A 266 14.13 -4.60 10.31
C PHE A 266 15.38 -4.72 11.17
N LEU A 267 15.20 -4.68 12.49
CA LEU A 267 16.28 -4.91 13.44
C LEU A 267 16.74 -6.37 13.37
N SER A 268 18.06 -6.58 13.38
CA SER A 268 18.68 -7.91 13.38
C SER A 268 19.04 -8.36 14.80
N PRO A 269 18.91 -9.66 15.13
CA PRO A 269 18.42 -10.74 14.28
C PRO A 269 16.88 -10.73 14.13
N THR A 270 16.39 -11.11 12.96
CA THR A 270 14.95 -11.25 12.71
C THR A 270 14.47 -12.63 13.16
N GLY A 271 13.65 -12.65 14.22
CA GLY A 271 12.91 -13.84 14.68
C GLY A 271 11.46 -13.84 14.16
N LEU A 272 10.59 -14.67 14.76
CA LEU A 272 9.15 -14.65 14.48
C LEU A 272 8.43 -13.38 14.97
N HIS A 273 9.11 -12.55 15.76
CA HIS A 273 8.64 -11.25 16.24
C HIS A 273 9.55 -10.13 15.72
N PRO A 274 9.59 -9.87 14.40
CA PRO A 274 10.46 -8.83 13.85
C PRO A 274 10.03 -7.44 14.34
N THR A 275 11.02 -6.59 14.61
CA THR A 275 10.77 -5.17 14.92
C THR A 275 11.20 -4.32 13.74
N LEU A 276 10.26 -3.58 13.16
CA LEU A 276 10.54 -2.62 12.09
C LEU A 276 10.90 -1.28 12.73
N GLN A 277 12.11 -0.80 12.48
CA GLN A 277 12.54 0.54 12.90
C GLN A 277 12.32 1.53 11.77
N LEU A 278 11.61 2.63 12.05
CA LEU A 278 11.62 3.81 11.19
C LEU A 278 12.63 4.81 11.74
N GLN A 279 13.43 5.39 10.87
CA GLN A 279 14.33 6.49 11.19
C GLN A 279 13.89 7.72 10.41
N LEU A 280 13.47 8.76 11.12
CA LEU A 280 13.00 10.03 10.56
C LEU A 280 14.09 11.08 10.70
N SER A 281 14.22 11.96 9.72
CA SER A 281 15.28 12.99 9.69
C SER A 281 14.98 14.22 10.55
N SER A 282 13.75 14.37 11.04
CA SER A 282 13.32 15.54 11.82
C SER A 282 12.14 15.17 12.73
N ASP A 283 12.17 15.68 13.96
CA ASP A 283 11.08 15.69 14.94
C ASP A 283 10.24 16.98 14.89
N LYS A 284 10.63 17.95 14.05
CA LYS A 284 9.98 19.26 13.96
C LYS A 284 8.63 19.14 13.22
N PRO A 285 7.51 19.57 13.83
CA PRO A 285 6.24 19.65 13.12
C PRO A 285 6.30 20.72 12.02
N PRO A 286 5.60 20.52 10.89
CA PRO A 286 5.62 21.47 9.77
C PRO A 286 4.94 22.81 10.10
N MET A 287 4.04 22.82 11.09
CA MET A 287 3.35 24.02 11.58
C MET A 287 3.41 24.09 13.11
N GLU A 288 3.84 25.21 13.68
CA GLU A 288 4.06 25.35 15.12
C GLU A 288 2.78 25.72 15.91
N ASN A 289 1.82 26.42 15.27
CA ASN A 289 0.63 26.97 15.94
C ASN A 289 -0.63 26.10 15.82
N THR A 290 -0.49 24.87 15.33
CA THR A 290 -1.62 23.97 15.06
C THR A 290 -1.33 22.58 15.62
N PHE A 291 -2.37 21.86 16.02
CA PHE A 291 -2.22 20.47 16.43
C PHE A 291 -1.77 19.62 15.22
N CYS A 292 -0.52 19.17 15.26
CA CYS A 292 0.13 18.32 14.26
C CYS A 292 0.71 17.10 14.96
N SER A 293 0.38 15.89 14.48
CA SER A 293 1.01 14.66 14.96
C SER A 293 1.50 13.78 13.81
N PRO A 294 2.68 13.16 13.94
CA PRO A 294 3.24 12.29 12.92
C PRO A 294 2.54 10.92 12.95
N HIS A 295 2.26 10.39 11.77
CA HIS A 295 1.59 9.12 11.58
C HIS A 295 2.32 8.27 10.56
N ALA A 296 2.21 6.95 10.72
CA ALA A 296 2.64 5.97 9.73
C ALA A 296 1.47 5.04 9.38
N TYR A 297 1.13 5.01 8.09
CA TYR A 297 0.13 4.11 7.53
C TYR A 297 0.80 2.93 6.84
N PHE A 298 0.59 1.74 7.40
CA PHE A 298 1.14 0.48 6.95
C PHE A 298 0.14 -0.32 6.14
N THR A 299 0.65 -1.01 5.13
CA THR A 299 -0.08 -2.03 4.38
C THR A 299 0.68 -3.34 4.54
N LEU A 300 0.28 -4.15 5.50
CA LEU A 300 0.99 -5.37 5.89
C LEU A 300 0.41 -6.57 5.11
N PRO A 301 1.22 -7.26 4.28
CA PRO A 301 0.76 -8.46 3.58
C PRO A 301 0.46 -9.58 4.58
N ARG A 302 -0.39 -10.55 4.22
CA ARG A 302 -0.85 -11.64 5.09
C ARG A 302 0.24 -12.37 5.89
N SER A 303 1.47 -12.44 5.39
CA SER A 303 2.61 -13.09 6.05
C SER A 303 3.08 -12.39 7.33
N ILE A 304 2.74 -11.13 7.53
CA ILE A 304 3.13 -10.32 8.70
C ILE A 304 1.93 -9.53 9.23
N PHE A 305 1.81 -9.39 10.54
CA PHE A 305 0.72 -8.64 11.15
C PHE A 305 1.17 -7.88 12.39
N ALA A 306 0.39 -6.86 12.75
CA ALA A 306 0.53 -6.14 14.00
C ALA A 306 -0.44 -6.71 15.04
N ASP A 307 0.03 -6.94 16.27
CA ASP A 307 -0.84 -7.37 17.36
C ASP A 307 -1.52 -6.15 18.00
N LYS A 308 -2.85 -6.06 17.83
CA LYS A 308 -3.65 -4.96 18.37
C LYS A 308 -3.67 -4.92 19.90
N TYR A 309 -3.52 -6.05 20.59
CA TYR A 309 -3.53 -6.11 22.04
C TYR A 309 -2.19 -5.63 22.60
N GLN A 310 -1.08 -6.03 21.97
CA GLN A 310 0.23 -5.49 22.29
C GLN A 310 0.30 -3.97 22.06
N LEU A 311 -0.29 -3.49 20.96
CA LEU A 311 -0.35 -2.07 20.61
C LEU A 311 -1.47 -1.29 21.32
N SER A 312 -2.07 -1.86 22.37
CA SER A 312 -3.06 -1.18 23.21
C SER A 312 -2.54 -0.77 24.58
N ASP A 313 -1.31 -1.17 24.93
CA ASP A 313 -0.67 -0.81 26.20
C ASP A 313 0.14 0.49 26.06
N ASP A 314 -0.27 1.54 26.78
CA ASP A 314 0.31 2.88 26.67
C ASP A 314 1.80 2.91 27.06
N LEU A 315 2.20 2.12 28.05
CA LEU A 315 3.59 2.06 28.51
C LEU A 315 4.49 1.40 27.45
N PHE A 316 4.00 0.32 26.85
CA PHE A 316 4.67 -0.37 25.76
C PHE A 316 4.81 0.52 24.53
N LEU A 317 3.74 1.25 24.15
CA LEU A 317 3.78 2.22 23.05
C LEU A 317 4.80 3.33 23.32
N ALA A 318 4.79 3.93 24.52
CA ALA A 318 5.73 4.98 24.90
C ALA A 318 7.19 4.51 24.83
N ALA A 319 7.48 3.28 25.27
CA ALA A 319 8.83 2.70 25.18
C ALA A 319 9.32 2.48 23.73
N LYS A 320 8.41 2.55 22.76
CA LYS A 320 8.67 2.36 21.32
C LYS A 320 8.54 3.66 20.51
N ASN A 321 8.43 4.80 21.19
CA ASN A 321 8.19 6.10 20.57
C ASN A 321 6.90 6.09 19.71
N LEU A 322 5.84 5.47 20.24
CA LEU A 322 4.51 5.42 19.66
C LEU A 322 3.51 6.07 20.62
N THR A 323 2.54 6.80 20.08
CA THR A 323 1.47 7.42 20.89
C THR A 323 0.26 6.51 20.98
N ALA A 324 -0.22 6.00 19.84
CA ALA A 324 -1.47 5.24 19.79
C ALA A 324 -1.60 4.41 18.51
N LEU A 325 -2.29 3.27 18.63
CA LEU A 325 -2.90 2.58 17.48
C LEU A 325 -4.20 3.28 17.10
N ARG A 326 -4.18 4.07 16.02
CA ARG A 326 -5.34 4.85 15.57
C ARG A 326 -6.33 4.02 14.75
N TYR A 327 -5.84 3.05 14.00
CA TYR A 327 -6.68 2.15 13.21
C TYR A 327 -5.97 0.83 12.89
N ILE A 328 -6.72 -0.26 12.85
CA ILE A 328 -6.31 -1.53 12.30
C ILE A 328 -7.51 -2.20 11.61
N SER A 329 -7.36 -2.60 10.35
CA SER A 329 -8.41 -3.32 9.63
C SER A 329 -8.73 -4.65 10.30
N GLN A 330 -9.98 -5.09 10.23
CA GLN A 330 -10.42 -6.38 10.76
C GLN A 330 -10.88 -7.30 9.61
N PRO A 331 -10.82 -8.63 9.79
CA PRO A 331 -10.30 -9.36 10.96
C PRO A 331 -8.77 -9.51 10.96
N VAL A 332 -8.17 -9.58 12.15
CA VAL A 332 -6.76 -10.00 12.33
C VAL A 332 -6.74 -11.24 13.22
N ASP A 333 -6.42 -12.38 12.62
CA ASP A 333 -6.21 -13.64 13.35
C ASP A 333 -4.76 -13.67 13.85
N LEU A 334 -4.53 -13.90 15.14
CA LEU A 334 -3.18 -13.88 15.73
C LEU A 334 -2.47 -15.24 15.66
N GLU A 335 -3.19 -16.31 15.29
CA GLU A 335 -2.72 -17.69 15.37
C GLU A 335 -2.67 -18.39 14.02
N ALA A 336 -3.57 -18.04 13.09
CA ALA A 336 -3.65 -18.71 11.80
C ALA A 336 -2.36 -18.55 10.97
N PRO A 337 -1.86 -19.63 10.33
CA PRO A 337 -0.73 -19.54 9.41
C PRO A 337 -1.12 -18.82 8.11
N GLU A 338 -0.12 -18.37 7.34
CA GLU A 338 -0.35 -17.56 6.13
C GLU A 338 -1.28 -18.26 5.12
N TYR A 339 -1.04 -19.54 4.86
CA TYR A 339 -1.72 -20.32 3.82
C TYR A 339 -3.19 -20.64 4.11
N VAL A 340 -3.69 -20.37 5.32
CA VAL A 340 -5.11 -20.51 5.68
C VAL A 340 -5.86 -19.18 5.55
N MET A 341 -5.14 -18.05 5.57
CA MET A 341 -5.74 -16.72 5.54
C MET A 341 -6.35 -16.41 4.16
N LYS A 342 -7.63 -16.01 4.16
CA LYS A 342 -8.33 -15.53 2.96
C LYS A 342 -8.13 -14.03 2.69
N PRO A 343 -8.18 -13.13 3.71
CA PRO A 343 -7.89 -11.73 3.51
C PRO A 343 -6.44 -11.51 3.06
N TRP A 344 -6.21 -10.45 2.31
CA TRP A 344 -4.89 -10.11 1.78
C TRP A 344 -3.84 -9.78 2.86
N GLY A 345 -4.27 -9.38 4.06
CA GLY A 345 -3.41 -8.88 5.12
C GLY A 345 -4.15 -7.87 6.01
N SER A 346 -3.47 -6.79 6.39
CA SER A 346 -4.08 -5.74 7.20
C SER A 346 -3.49 -4.35 6.90
N SER A 347 -4.31 -3.32 7.03
CA SER A 347 -3.86 -1.92 7.08
C SER A 347 -3.83 -1.43 8.51
N VAL A 348 -2.77 -0.71 8.89
CA VAL A 348 -2.54 -0.22 10.25
C VAL A 348 -2.17 1.26 10.21
N LEU A 349 -2.81 2.09 11.03
CA LEU A 349 -2.44 3.49 11.23
C LEU A 349 -1.92 3.66 12.65
N LEU A 350 -0.63 4.00 12.77
CA LEU A 350 0.02 4.32 14.03
C LEU A 350 0.26 5.82 14.13
N GLU A 351 -0.04 6.40 15.29
CA GLU A 351 0.46 7.71 15.67
C GLU A 351 1.82 7.54 16.35
N LEU A 352 2.82 8.26 15.86
CA LEU A 352 4.19 8.18 16.35
C LEU A 352 4.43 9.25 17.42
N ALA A 353 5.34 8.98 18.35
CA ALA A 353 5.71 9.90 19.41
C ALA A 353 7.18 10.32 19.25
N PRO A 354 7.48 11.49 18.67
CA PRO A 354 8.83 12.02 18.71
C PRO A 354 9.30 12.13 20.17
N PRO A 355 10.57 11.83 20.46
CA PRO A 355 11.09 11.97 21.82
C PRO A 355 10.91 13.41 22.31
N PRO A 356 10.68 13.62 23.62
CA PRO A 356 10.53 14.96 24.17
C PRO A 356 11.75 15.81 23.80
N ALA A 357 11.49 16.99 23.23
CA ALA A 357 12.49 17.82 22.59
C ALA A 357 13.75 17.96 23.46
N SER A 358 14.88 17.49 22.95
CA SER A 358 16.19 18.03 23.32
C SER A 358 16.19 19.53 23.01
N ALA A 359 17.07 20.33 23.65
CA ALA A 359 17.13 21.78 23.46
C ALA A 359 17.24 22.26 21.98
N GLU A 360 17.58 21.35 21.07
CA GLU A 360 17.61 21.55 19.62
C GLU A 360 16.45 20.82 18.93
N LYS A 361 15.57 21.57 18.24
CA LYS A 361 14.50 21.04 17.37
C LYS A 361 15.07 20.65 16.01
N GLY A 362 14.47 19.66 15.35
CA GLY A 362 14.84 19.21 14.01
C GLY A 362 15.87 18.07 14.01
N GLN A 363 15.91 17.28 15.09
CA GLN A 363 16.87 16.19 15.23
C GLN A 363 16.33 14.89 14.64
N PRO A 364 17.20 14.03 14.08
CA PRO A 364 16.82 12.69 13.67
C PRO A 364 16.36 11.85 14.86
N TRP A 365 15.33 11.03 14.68
CA TRP A 365 14.81 10.15 15.72
C TRP A 365 14.32 8.83 15.13
N THR A 366 14.07 7.87 16.01
CA THR A 366 13.63 6.52 15.62
C THR A 366 12.38 6.10 16.36
N THR A 367 11.58 5.26 15.72
CA THR A 367 10.44 4.58 16.32
C THR A 367 10.47 3.12 15.92
N GLU A 368 9.97 2.26 16.81
CA GLU A 368 10.04 0.82 16.67
C GLU A 368 8.63 0.23 16.60
N ILE A 369 8.32 -0.48 15.52
CA ILE A 369 7.03 -1.08 15.28
C ILE A 369 7.18 -2.59 15.46
N PRO A 370 6.65 -3.15 16.56
CA PRO A 370 6.67 -4.60 16.79
C PRO A 370 5.65 -5.28 15.88
N LEU A 371 6.11 -6.31 15.17
CA LEU A 371 5.32 -7.09 14.23
C LEU A 371 5.50 -8.58 14.50
N HIS A 372 4.61 -9.37 13.92
CA HIS A 372 4.57 -10.83 14.07
C HIS A 372 4.55 -11.49 12.70
N LEU A 373 5.43 -12.47 12.49
CA LEU A 373 5.43 -13.31 11.29
C LEU A 373 4.47 -14.48 11.46
N ARG A 374 3.76 -14.81 10.39
CA ARG A 374 3.01 -16.06 10.30
C ARG A 374 3.92 -17.19 9.82
N TYR A 375 3.52 -18.42 10.13
CA TYR A 375 4.10 -19.59 9.49
C TYR A 375 3.82 -19.56 7.99
N LEU A 376 4.90 -19.63 7.21
CA LEU A 376 4.87 -19.70 5.75
C LEU A 376 4.87 -21.17 5.30
N LEU A 377 4.65 -21.38 4.00
CA LEU A 377 4.78 -22.70 3.39
C LEU A 377 6.25 -23.20 3.46
N PRO A 378 6.47 -24.53 3.58
CA PRO A 378 7.80 -25.12 3.44
C PRO A 378 8.47 -24.74 2.12
N ALA A 379 9.80 -24.60 2.13
CA ALA A 379 10.59 -24.26 0.95
C ALA A 379 11.90 -25.04 0.92
N HIS A 380 12.45 -25.22 -0.29
CA HIS A 380 13.80 -25.76 -0.46
C HIS A 380 14.83 -24.83 0.20
N GLY A 381 15.85 -25.42 0.83
CA GLY A 381 16.86 -24.67 1.58
C GLY A 381 16.40 -24.05 2.91
N GLY A 382 15.15 -24.25 3.33
CA GLY A 382 14.66 -23.91 4.67
C GLY A 382 14.45 -22.42 4.98
N TYR A 383 14.40 -21.56 3.96
CA TYR A 383 14.10 -20.13 4.14
C TYR A 383 13.11 -19.62 3.09
N GLY A 384 12.17 -18.78 3.52
CA GLY A 384 11.32 -17.95 2.67
C GLY A 384 11.70 -16.48 2.78
N ASN A 385 11.42 -15.70 1.74
CA ASN A 385 11.60 -14.25 1.75
C ASN A 385 10.25 -13.56 1.79
N VAL A 386 10.09 -12.61 2.70
CA VAL A 386 8.90 -11.76 2.81
C VAL A 386 9.32 -10.33 2.57
N GLU A 387 8.67 -9.63 1.64
CA GLU A 387 8.86 -8.20 1.44
C GLU A 387 7.71 -7.43 2.08
N VAL A 388 8.05 -6.43 2.89
CA VAL A 388 7.08 -5.54 3.54
C VAL A 388 7.25 -4.14 2.96
N PRO A 389 6.20 -3.52 2.40
CA PRO A 389 6.30 -2.18 1.83
C PRO A 389 6.61 -1.14 2.92
N TYR A 390 7.37 -0.10 2.58
CA TYR A 390 7.52 1.05 3.47
C TYR A 390 6.14 1.69 3.73
N PRO A 391 5.87 2.18 4.95
CA PRO A 391 4.63 2.88 5.23
C PRO A 391 4.55 4.22 4.51
N ALA A 392 3.34 4.76 4.36
CA ALA A 392 3.18 6.19 4.09
C ALA A 392 3.33 6.94 5.41
N VAL A 393 4.36 7.79 5.52
CA VAL A 393 4.64 8.59 6.71
C VAL A 393 4.28 10.05 6.44
N PHE A 394 3.50 10.65 7.32
CA PHE A 394 3.04 12.03 7.17
C PHE A 394 2.71 12.66 8.53
N TRP A 395 2.76 13.99 8.61
CA TRP A 395 2.16 14.74 9.70
C TRP A 395 0.71 15.05 9.36
N ALA A 396 -0.22 14.70 10.26
CA ALA A 396 -1.61 15.08 10.16
C ALA A 396 -1.82 16.34 10.99
N CYS A 397 -2.13 17.46 10.32
CA CYS A 397 -2.36 18.74 10.97
C CYS A 397 -3.80 19.19 10.78
N ALA A 398 -4.38 19.81 11.81
CA ALA A 398 -5.69 20.46 11.69
C ALA A 398 -5.61 21.68 10.75
N ALA A 399 -6.53 21.76 9.79
CA ALA A 399 -6.73 22.95 8.97
C ALA A 399 -7.48 24.04 9.76
N GLU A 400 -7.30 25.31 9.36
CA GLU A 400 -8.01 26.44 9.96
C GLU A 400 -9.53 26.32 9.84
N GLU A 401 -10.26 26.92 10.77
CA GLU A 401 -11.71 26.87 10.82
C GLU A 401 -12.34 27.50 9.56
N GLY A 402 -13.26 26.77 8.90
CA GLY A 402 -13.87 27.20 7.64
C GLY A 402 -13.17 26.69 6.37
N THR A 403 -11.94 26.17 6.47
CA THR A 403 -11.20 25.64 5.31
C THR A 403 -11.91 24.43 4.71
N LYS A 404 -12.11 24.44 3.40
CA LYS A 404 -12.63 23.30 2.62
C LYS A 404 -11.60 22.91 1.56
N PHE A 405 -11.44 21.60 1.37
CA PHE A 405 -10.60 21.04 0.31
C PHE A 405 -11.51 20.44 -0.78
N PRO A 406 -12.07 21.26 -1.70
CA PRO A 406 -12.79 20.77 -2.85
C PRO A 406 -11.88 19.98 -3.79
N THR A 407 -12.50 19.14 -4.61
CA THR A 407 -11.79 18.38 -5.65
C THR A 407 -11.07 19.30 -6.61
N ASN A 408 -9.74 19.24 -6.59
CA ASN A 408 -8.88 20.03 -7.46
C ASN A 408 -8.22 19.14 -8.55
N PRO A 409 -7.63 19.73 -9.60
CA PRO A 409 -7.10 18.97 -10.73
C PRO A 409 -5.95 18.01 -10.39
N PHE A 410 -5.28 18.18 -9.25
CA PHE A 410 -4.13 17.38 -8.81
C PHE A 410 -4.42 16.57 -7.54
N GLU A 411 -5.64 16.67 -7.01
CA GLU A 411 -6.01 15.96 -5.80
C GLU A 411 -6.05 14.46 -6.05
N ARG A 412 -5.35 13.73 -5.18
CA ARG A 412 -5.33 12.27 -5.16
C ARG A 412 -6.08 11.81 -3.91
N VAL A 413 -7.31 11.33 -4.10
CA VAL A 413 -8.20 10.88 -3.02
C VAL A 413 -8.32 9.35 -3.00
N ASN A 414 -8.93 8.82 -1.94
CA ASN A 414 -9.19 7.40 -1.73
C ASN A 414 -7.88 6.62 -1.59
N LEU A 415 -7.09 7.03 -0.61
CA LEU A 415 -5.79 6.48 -0.25
C LEU A 415 -5.87 5.54 0.97
N GLY A 416 -7.07 5.27 1.47
CA GLY A 416 -7.34 4.45 2.65
C GLY A 416 -7.12 5.24 3.93
N TYR A 417 -5.92 5.79 4.14
CA TYR A 417 -5.63 6.57 5.34
C TYR A 417 -6.37 7.91 5.38
N ASP A 418 -6.61 8.54 4.23
CA ASP A 418 -7.30 9.83 4.14
C ASP A 418 -8.74 9.76 4.66
N GLY A 419 -9.40 8.62 4.46
CA GLY A 419 -10.73 8.33 5.03
C GLY A 419 -10.76 8.07 6.54
N LEU A 420 -9.61 7.97 7.20
CA LEU A 420 -9.51 7.80 8.66
C LEU A 420 -9.42 9.14 9.41
N PHE A 421 -9.19 10.24 8.69
CA PHE A 421 -9.10 11.58 9.23
C PHE A 421 -10.29 12.43 8.80
N GLY A 422 -10.54 13.50 9.55
CA GLY A 422 -11.59 14.45 9.21
C GLY A 422 -11.32 15.18 7.90
N PRO A 423 -12.37 15.76 7.27
CA PRO A 423 -12.22 16.52 6.03
C PRO A 423 -11.36 17.80 6.19
N ARG A 424 -11.01 18.18 7.44
CA ARG A 424 -10.18 19.33 7.79
C ARG A 424 -8.77 18.93 8.22
N THR A 425 -8.19 17.93 7.56
CA THR A 425 -6.83 17.46 7.83
C THR A 425 -5.93 17.71 6.64
N VAL A 426 -4.79 18.36 6.90
CA VAL A 426 -3.70 18.53 5.95
C VAL A 426 -2.62 17.51 6.25
N PHE A 427 -2.22 16.76 5.22
CA PHE A 427 -1.22 15.73 5.26
C PHE A 427 0.10 16.26 4.71
N TRP A 428 1.09 16.42 5.59
CA TRP A 428 2.45 16.79 5.23
C TRP A 428 3.29 15.52 5.10
N HIS A 429 3.54 15.10 3.87
CA HIS A 429 4.22 13.85 3.55
C HIS A 429 5.71 13.92 3.82
N VAL A 430 6.25 12.86 4.42
CA VAL A 430 7.69 12.66 4.64
C VAL A 430 8.21 11.76 3.52
N GLU A 431 9.33 12.13 2.89
CA GLU A 431 9.85 11.42 1.72
C GLU A 431 10.56 10.09 2.12
N PRO A 432 10.18 8.94 1.55
CA PRO A 432 10.89 7.68 1.79
C PRO A 432 12.25 7.68 1.10
N ARG A 433 13.33 7.49 1.86
CA ARG A 433 14.69 7.31 1.37
C ARG A 433 15.27 6.01 1.94
N PRO A 434 15.41 4.95 1.13
CA PRO A 434 16.00 3.71 1.63
C PRO A 434 17.49 3.89 1.97
N GLN A 435 17.95 3.25 3.04
CA GLN A 435 19.35 3.34 3.46
C GLN A 435 20.28 2.56 2.52
N THR A 436 19.80 1.45 1.97
CA THR A 436 20.55 0.57 1.08
C THR A 436 19.76 0.33 -0.19
N GLY A 437 20.42 0.48 -1.34
CA GLY A 437 19.79 0.32 -2.65
C GLY A 437 18.77 1.42 -2.94
N ASN A 438 17.80 1.09 -3.79
CA ASN A 438 16.76 2.01 -4.25
C ASN A 438 15.34 1.48 -3.98
N ARG A 439 15.17 0.39 -3.24
CA ARG A 439 13.86 -0.21 -2.99
C ARG A 439 13.23 0.37 -1.73
N VAL A 440 11.94 0.70 -1.79
CA VAL A 440 11.11 1.13 -0.65
C VAL A 440 10.34 -0.04 -0.05
N THR A 441 11.02 -1.18 0.06
CA THR A 441 10.50 -2.43 0.65
C THR A 441 11.55 -2.97 1.61
N SER A 442 11.11 -3.43 2.78
CA SER A 442 11.94 -4.09 3.78
C SER A 442 11.80 -5.59 3.65
N ALA A 443 12.89 -6.28 3.28
CA ALA A 443 12.90 -7.73 3.16
C ALA A 443 13.22 -8.41 4.50
N ILE A 444 12.53 -9.52 4.77
CA ILE A 444 12.76 -10.39 5.93
C ILE A 444 13.02 -11.80 5.42
N ARG A 445 14.11 -12.41 5.90
CA ARG A 445 14.39 -13.83 5.67
C ARG A 445 13.79 -14.64 6.80
N VAL A 446 12.80 -15.47 6.48
CA VAL A 446 12.00 -16.23 7.44
C VAL A 446 12.40 -17.70 7.38
N PRO A 447 12.78 -18.34 8.51
CA PRO A 447 13.04 -19.78 8.52
C PRO A 447 11.73 -20.55 8.30
N VAL A 448 11.77 -21.54 7.40
CA VAL A 448 10.65 -22.44 7.10
C VAL A 448 11.13 -23.90 7.12
N LEU A 449 10.20 -24.85 7.09
CA LEU A 449 10.57 -26.26 6.97
C LEU A 449 11.36 -26.49 5.67
N ASP A 450 12.57 -27.01 5.81
CA ASP A 450 13.45 -27.38 4.71
C ASP A 450 12.97 -28.69 4.06
N LEU A 451 12.39 -28.57 2.87
CA LEU A 451 11.87 -29.72 2.12
C LEU A 451 12.96 -30.75 1.79
N ASP A 452 14.22 -30.32 1.66
CA ASP A 452 15.35 -31.21 1.33
C ASP A 452 15.71 -32.13 2.50
N LYS A 453 15.38 -31.70 3.73
CA LYS A 453 15.63 -32.45 4.96
C LYS A 453 14.38 -33.12 5.53
N ALA A 454 13.19 -32.73 5.07
CA ALA A 454 11.92 -33.20 5.58
C ALA A 454 11.80 -34.73 5.56
N GLY A 455 12.29 -35.40 4.50
CA GLY A 455 12.28 -36.87 4.40
C GLY A 455 13.08 -37.55 5.51
N TRP A 456 14.29 -37.05 5.78
CA TRP A 456 15.16 -37.56 6.85
C TRP A 456 14.55 -37.34 8.24
N VAL A 457 13.97 -36.16 8.46
CA VAL A 457 13.26 -35.84 9.71
C VAL A 457 12.10 -36.81 9.91
N ASN A 458 11.27 -37.03 8.90
CA ASN A 458 10.13 -37.94 8.99
C ASN A 458 10.54 -39.37 9.33
N VAL A 459 11.56 -39.91 8.65
CA VAL A 459 12.07 -41.27 8.92
C VAL A 459 12.69 -41.36 10.31
N GLY A 460 13.50 -40.37 10.70
CA GLY A 460 14.11 -40.32 12.03
C GLY A 460 13.06 -40.25 13.15
N THR A 461 12.06 -39.37 13.01
CA THR A 461 10.95 -39.28 13.96
C THR A 461 10.17 -40.58 14.03
N ALA A 462 9.84 -41.21 12.89
CA ALA A 462 9.14 -42.49 12.88
C ALA A 462 9.94 -43.60 13.58
N ALA A 463 11.25 -43.66 13.35
CA ALA A 463 12.13 -44.64 14.01
C ALA A 463 12.18 -44.44 15.53
N VAL A 464 12.31 -43.19 16.01
CA VAL A 464 12.33 -42.86 17.44
C VAL A 464 10.99 -43.18 18.10
N VAL A 465 9.87 -42.80 17.46
CA VAL A 465 8.52 -43.11 17.95
C VAL A 465 8.30 -44.61 18.02
N LEU A 466 8.70 -45.37 16.99
CA LEU A 466 8.60 -46.83 16.98
C LEU A 466 9.46 -47.47 18.07
N ALA A 467 10.70 -47.01 18.25
CA ALA A 467 11.58 -47.50 19.31
C ALA A 467 10.99 -47.23 20.71
N GLY A 468 10.43 -46.02 20.92
CA GLY A 468 9.73 -45.67 22.16
C GLY A 468 8.50 -46.55 22.40
N PHE A 469 7.70 -46.79 21.36
CA PHE A 469 6.54 -47.69 21.42
C PHE A 469 6.94 -49.13 21.75
N LEU A 470 7.98 -49.65 21.09
CA LEU A 470 8.54 -50.98 21.34
C LEU A 470 9.09 -51.12 22.77
N TRP A 471 9.71 -50.07 23.30
CA TRP A 471 10.17 -50.05 24.68
C TRP A 471 8.99 -50.08 25.67
N VAL A 472 7.98 -49.23 25.48
CA VAL A 472 6.79 -49.21 26.35
C VAL A 472 6.09 -50.57 26.32
N THR A 473 5.87 -51.14 25.15
CA THR A 473 5.24 -52.46 24.99
C THR A 473 6.07 -53.57 25.63
N TRP A 474 7.40 -53.57 25.46
CA TRP A 474 8.29 -54.49 26.19
C TRP A 474 8.04 -54.38 27.68
N LYS A 475 8.09 -53.17 28.27
CA LYS A 475 7.94 -53.00 29.72
C LYS A 475 6.57 -53.49 30.21
N LEU A 476 5.50 -53.21 29.47
CA LEU A 476 4.17 -53.70 29.80
C LEU A 476 4.08 -55.24 29.73
N VAL A 477 4.65 -55.86 28.69
CA VAL A 477 4.71 -57.33 28.57
C VAL A 477 5.55 -57.93 29.69
N SER A 478 6.68 -57.34 30.02
CA SER A 478 7.54 -57.79 31.12
C SER A 478 6.82 -57.74 32.47
N VAL A 479 6.03 -56.69 32.72
CA VAL A 479 5.20 -56.59 33.93
C VAL A 479 4.07 -57.61 33.89
N TYR A 480 3.38 -57.77 32.75
CA TYR A 480 2.33 -58.77 32.60
C TYR A 480 2.84 -60.20 32.86
N LEU A 481 4.00 -60.55 32.31
CA LEU A 481 4.65 -61.84 32.51
C LEU A 481 5.17 -62.03 33.95
N ALA A 482 5.69 -60.98 34.59
CA ALA A 482 6.16 -61.03 35.98
C ALA A 482 5.00 -61.02 37.01
N SER A 483 3.85 -60.45 36.66
CA SER A 483 2.73 -60.19 37.60
C SER A 483 1.54 -61.14 37.42
N GLY A 484 1.59 -62.06 36.45
CA GLY A 484 0.67 -63.19 36.26
C GLY A 484 -0.80 -62.92 36.58
N TYR A 485 -1.65 -62.74 35.55
CA TYR A 485 -3.09 -62.69 35.74
C TYR A 485 -3.62 -64.04 36.26
N GLY A 486 -3.83 -64.14 37.58
CA GLY A 486 -4.64 -65.17 38.22
C GLY A 486 -3.90 -66.38 38.80
N ASN A 487 -3.43 -66.27 40.05
CA ASN A 487 -3.69 -67.22 41.13
C ASN A 487 -3.08 -66.72 42.45
N ALA A 488 -3.64 -65.62 42.99
CA ALA A 488 -3.54 -65.39 44.43
C ALA A 488 -4.53 -66.36 45.10
N ALA A 489 -4.06 -67.56 45.42
CA ALA A 489 -4.77 -68.49 46.27
C ALA A 489 -5.15 -67.77 47.58
N ARG A 490 -6.45 -67.74 47.88
CA ARG A 490 -6.99 -67.25 49.15
C ARG A 490 -6.41 -68.09 50.28
N THR A 491 -5.48 -67.52 51.04
CA THR A 491 -5.13 -68.02 52.38
C THR A 491 -6.32 -67.74 53.30
N PRO A 492 -6.91 -68.75 53.98
CA PRO A 492 -8.01 -68.51 54.91
C PRO A 492 -7.52 -67.77 56.16
N PRO A 493 -8.37 -66.94 56.80
CA PRO A 493 -7.99 -66.20 57.99
C PRO A 493 -7.80 -67.16 59.18
N PRO A 494 -6.86 -66.88 60.11
CA PRO A 494 -6.71 -67.68 61.30
C PRO A 494 -7.97 -67.58 62.18
N ALA A 495 -8.41 -68.75 62.64
CA ALA A 495 -9.53 -68.91 63.57
C ALA A 495 -9.25 -68.12 64.87
N GLY A 496 -10.27 -67.40 65.32
CA GLY A 496 -10.19 -66.49 66.45
C GLY A 496 -9.77 -67.13 67.76
N GLU A 497 -8.99 -66.37 68.53
CA GLU A 497 -8.78 -66.62 69.95
C GLU A 497 -9.80 -65.80 70.75
N LYS A 498 -10.55 -66.52 71.57
CA LYS A 498 -11.68 -66.04 72.36
C LYS A 498 -11.23 -65.05 73.43
N LYS A 499 -11.97 -63.96 73.57
CA LYS A 499 -12.06 -63.19 74.82
C LYS A 499 -12.30 -64.12 76.02
N ARG A 500 -11.58 -63.90 77.12
CA ARG A 500 -12.11 -64.08 78.47
C ARG A 500 -11.40 -63.17 79.49
N GLN A 501 -12.24 -62.30 80.06
CA GLN A 501 -12.20 -61.58 81.35
C GLN A 501 -11.07 -60.60 81.61
#